data_AF-A0A7Y4EDQ3-F1
#
_entry.id   AF-A0A7Y4EDQ3-F1
#
_cell.length_a   1.000
_cell.length_b   1.000
_cell.length_c   1.000
_cell.angle_alpha   90.00
_cell.angle_beta   90.00
_cell.angle_gamma   90.00
#
_symmetry.space_group_name_H-M   'P 1'
#
loop_
_entity.id
_entity.type
_entity.pdbx_description
1 polymer ?
#
loop_
_entity_poly.entity_id
_entity_poly.type
_entity_poly.pdbx_seq_one_letter_code
_entity_poly.pdbx_strand_id
1 'polypeptide(L)'
;MDRLYVALIALLLGWGLSQLTEYVKSKQKTKKLKSAIELELRDLEELLKQRENTAKSSALNYGHHHNYAFSLGAPISTPVLDAFYAEVAVSFTNEQRYNIRVFRDHIRAYSCIVEWAEEMGSGDATQNEIVFKLFEAYKQASFALVYIKEANKVGGREKITDDHESLDKLRESLKELTPKLALKKS
;
A
#
# COMPACT_ATOMS: atom_id res chain seq x y z
N MET A 1 -33.48 48.78 23.55
CA MET A 1 -33.27 47.35 23.28
C MET A 1 -33.11 46.63 24.60
N ASP A 2 -33.86 45.55 24.81
CA ASP A 2 -33.87 44.82 26.07
C ASP A 2 -32.55 44.08 26.30
N ARG A 3 -32.02 44.08 27.54
CA ARG A 3 -30.76 43.39 27.89
C ARG A 3 -30.79 41.90 27.53
N LEU A 4 -31.99 41.31 27.55
CA LEU A 4 -32.26 39.93 27.12
C LEU A 4 -31.97 39.71 25.63
N TYR A 5 -32.38 40.64 24.76
CA TYR A 5 -32.11 40.56 23.31
C TYR A 5 -30.62 40.64 23.01
N VAL A 6 -29.90 41.53 23.71
CA VAL A 6 -28.44 41.67 23.56
C VAL A 6 -27.72 40.39 24.03
N ALA A 7 -28.17 39.79 25.14
CA ALA A 7 -27.62 38.53 25.63
C ALA A 7 -27.88 37.35 24.66
N LEU A 8 -29.08 37.27 24.07
CA LEU A 8 -29.42 36.22 23.12
C LEU A 8 -28.58 36.32 21.83
N ILE A 9 -28.38 37.53 21.31
CA ILE A 9 -27.55 37.79 20.13
C ILE A 9 -26.08 37.44 20.44
N ALA A 10 -25.56 37.83 21.61
CA ALA A 10 -24.20 37.50 22.02
C ALA A 10 -23.99 35.98 22.14
N LEU A 11 -24.99 35.25 22.64
CA LEU A 11 -24.94 33.79 22.79
C LEU A 11 -24.96 33.09 21.42
N LEU A 12 -25.81 33.55 20.49
CA LEU A 12 -25.85 33.03 19.12
C LEU A 12 -24.55 33.33 18.35
N LEU A 13 -23.99 34.53 18.51
CA LEU A 13 -22.71 34.89 17.89
C LEU A 13 -21.56 34.05 18.47
N GLY A 14 -21.49 33.90 19.80
CA GLY A 14 -20.48 33.08 20.46
C GLY A 14 -20.56 31.61 20.03
N TRP A 15 -21.77 31.06 19.94
CA TRP A 15 -21.99 29.70 19.44
C TRP A 15 -21.60 29.55 17.97
N GLY A 16 -22.03 30.48 17.10
CA GLY A 16 -21.67 30.48 15.67
C GLY A 16 -20.15 30.58 15.43
N LEU A 17 -19.47 31.46 16.17
CA LEU A 17 -18.00 31.59 16.12
C LEU A 17 -17.30 30.31 16.60
N SER A 18 -17.81 29.67 17.65
CA SER A 18 -17.27 28.39 18.14
C SER A 18 -17.38 27.30 17.06
N GLN A 19 -18.56 27.15 16.47
CA GLN A 19 -18.82 26.16 15.42
C GLN A 19 -17.97 26.42 14.17
N LEU A 20 -17.82 27.68 13.76
CA LEU A 20 -16.95 28.05 12.63
C LEU A 20 -15.48 27.71 12.92
N THR A 21 -15.02 27.97 14.14
CA THR A 21 -13.63 27.70 14.54
C THR A 21 -13.36 26.19 14.55
N GLU A 22 -14.30 25.38 15.07
CA GLU A 22 -14.23 23.92 15.02
C GLU A 22 -14.23 23.40 13.59
N TYR A 23 -15.08 23.94 12.73
CA TYR A 23 -15.12 23.58 11.31
C TYR A 23 -13.79 23.87 10.60
N VAL A 24 -13.20 25.05 10.82
CA VAL A 24 -11.89 25.42 10.25
C VAL A 24 -10.79 24.49 10.76
N LYS A 25 -10.75 24.21 12.08
CA LYS A 25 -9.79 23.27 12.68
C LYS A 25 -9.93 21.88 12.08
N SER A 26 -11.16 21.37 11.96
CA SER A 26 -11.45 20.07 11.36
C SER A 26 -10.97 20.00 9.91
N LYS A 27 -11.29 21.02 9.10
CA LYS A 27 -10.87 21.08 7.70
C LYS A 27 -9.35 21.12 7.54
N GLN A 28 -8.65 21.87 8.41
CA GLN A 28 -7.19 21.88 8.43
C GLN A 28 -6.60 20.53 8.85
N LYS A 29 -7.19 19.86 9.86
CA LYS A 29 -6.79 18.51 10.29
C LYS A 29 -6.92 17.52 9.13
N THR A 30 -8.08 17.47 8.47
CA THR A 30 -8.30 16.60 7.31
C THR A 30 -7.30 16.86 6.19
N LYS A 31 -7.01 18.13 5.86
CA LYS A 31 -6.02 18.49 4.85
C LYS A 31 -4.61 18.00 5.21
N LYS A 32 -4.18 18.17 6.46
CA LYS A 32 -2.87 17.70 6.94
C LYS A 32 -2.76 16.18 6.88
N LEU A 33 -3.78 15.47 7.35
CA LEU A 33 -3.81 14.01 7.35
C LEU A 33 -3.81 13.44 5.92
N LYS A 34 -4.60 14.03 5.01
CA LYS A 34 -4.59 13.65 3.59
C LYS A 34 -3.20 13.82 2.98
N SER A 35 -2.55 14.96 3.24
CA SER A 35 -1.19 15.21 2.78
C SER A 35 -0.18 14.23 3.38
N ALA A 36 -0.33 13.83 4.64
CA ALA A 36 0.55 12.85 5.28
C ALA A 36 0.41 11.46 4.63
N ILE A 37 -0.82 11.03 4.32
CA ILE A 37 -1.08 9.79 3.58
C ILE A 37 -0.48 9.87 2.16
N GLU A 38 -0.66 10.98 1.45
CA GLU A 38 -0.07 11.15 0.12
C GLU A 38 1.46 11.10 0.13
N LEU A 39 2.11 11.61 1.18
CA LEU A 39 3.56 11.52 1.36
C LEU A 39 3.99 10.08 1.65
N GLU A 40 3.34 9.40 2.60
CA GLU A 40 3.65 8.01 2.91
C GLU A 40 3.49 7.10 1.67
N LEU A 41 2.43 7.29 0.89
CA LEU A 41 2.24 6.56 -0.37
C LEU A 41 3.38 6.82 -1.38
N ARG A 42 3.95 8.02 -1.43
CA ARG A 42 5.12 8.28 -2.29
C ARG A 42 6.39 7.61 -1.75
N ASP A 43 6.61 7.66 -0.45
CA ASP A 43 7.77 7.02 0.18
C ASP A 43 7.75 5.49 0.01
N LEU A 44 6.55 4.89 0.01
CA LEU A 44 6.35 3.47 -0.25
C LEU A 44 6.75 3.03 -1.66
N GLU A 45 6.76 3.93 -2.65
CA GLU A 45 7.15 3.59 -4.03
C GLU A 45 8.61 3.13 -4.10
N GLU A 46 9.53 3.84 -3.45
CA GLU A 46 10.95 3.47 -3.44
C GLU A 46 11.19 2.20 -2.62
N LEU A 47 10.52 2.07 -1.47
CA LEU A 47 10.58 0.85 -0.66
C LEU A 47 10.12 -0.37 -1.48
N LEU A 48 9.00 -0.25 -2.19
CA LEU A 48 8.45 -1.34 -3.00
C LEU A 48 9.35 -1.74 -4.15
N LYS A 49 10.01 -0.78 -4.79
CA LYS A 49 11.01 -1.07 -5.81
C LYS A 49 12.16 -1.89 -5.26
N GLN A 50 12.62 -1.60 -4.04
CA GLN A 50 13.63 -2.42 -3.37
C GLN A 50 13.10 -3.83 -3.03
N ARG A 51 11.89 -3.93 -2.49
CA ARG A 51 11.24 -5.22 -2.17
C ARG A 51 11.04 -6.09 -3.41
N GLU A 52 10.56 -5.50 -4.50
CA GLU A 52 10.39 -6.13 -5.80
C GLU A 52 11.72 -6.74 -6.28
N ASN A 53 12.78 -5.93 -6.35
CA ASN A 53 14.08 -6.37 -6.84
C ASN A 53 14.66 -7.51 -5.99
N THR A 54 14.54 -7.38 -4.66
CA THR A 54 15.05 -8.37 -3.71
C THR A 54 14.29 -9.68 -3.80
N ALA A 55 12.96 -9.63 -3.88
CA ALA A 55 12.12 -10.81 -4.03
C ALA A 55 12.34 -11.50 -5.39
N LYS A 56 12.47 -10.72 -6.47
CA LYS A 56 12.79 -11.23 -7.82
C LYS A 56 14.13 -11.96 -7.82
N SER A 57 15.17 -11.32 -7.28
CA SER A 57 16.51 -11.91 -7.20
C SER A 57 16.50 -13.18 -6.37
N SER A 58 15.80 -13.17 -5.22
CA SER A 58 15.66 -14.35 -4.37
C SER A 58 14.94 -15.49 -5.10
N ALA A 59 13.81 -15.22 -5.76
CA ALA A 59 13.06 -16.23 -6.50
C ALA A 59 13.86 -16.85 -7.67
N LEU A 60 14.64 -16.02 -8.38
CA LEU A 60 15.43 -16.45 -9.54
C LEU A 60 16.73 -17.17 -9.16
N ASN A 61 17.26 -16.96 -7.96
CA ASN A 61 18.55 -17.53 -7.54
C ASN A 61 18.41 -18.67 -6.52
N TYR A 62 17.30 -18.74 -5.78
CA TYR A 62 17.08 -19.78 -4.78
C TYR A 62 17.03 -21.16 -5.45
N GLY A 63 17.82 -22.10 -4.94
CA GLY A 63 17.96 -23.45 -5.47
C GLY A 63 18.93 -23.60 -6.66
N HIS A 64 19.33 -22.51 -7.30
CA HIS A 64 20.38 -22.53 -8.33
C HIS A 64 21.77 -22.53 -7.70
N HIS A 65 22.72 -23.29 -8.27
CA HIS A 65 24.11 -23.35 -7.79
C HIS A 65 24.24 -23.60 -6.28
N HIS A 66 23.33 -24.37 -5.68
CA HIS A 66 23.26 -24.64 -4.24
C HIS A 66 23.07 -23.39 -3.36
N ASN A 67 22.51 -22.30 -3.90
CA ASN A 67 22.12 -21.13 -3.13
C ASN A 67 20.77 -21.36 -2.44
N TYR A 68 20.76 -21.45 -1.11
CA TYR A 68 19.55 -21.60 -0.30
C TYR A 68 19.33 -20.42 0.65
N ALA A 69 20.00 -19.30 0.41
CA ALA A 69 19.75 -18.06 1.12
C ALA A 69 18.78 -17.19 0.31
N PHE A 70 17.82 -16.57 1.01
CA PHE A 70 16.95 -15.55 0.43
C PHE A 70 16.73 -14.43 1.44
N SER A 71 16.27 -13.29 0.95
CA SER A 71 15.82 -12.19 1.80
C SER A 71 14.61 -11.54 1.15
N LEU A 72 13.56 -11.36 1.94
CA LEU A 72 12.44 -10.48 1.60
C LEU A 72 12.51 -9.17 2.43
N GLY A 73 13.32 -9.20 3.50
CA GLY A 73 13.36 -8.22 4.59
C GLY A 73 12.01 -8.05 5.28
N ALA A 74 11.90 -7.04 6.16
CA ALA A 74 10.74 -6.93 7.06
C ALA A 74 9.39 -6.65 6.34
N PRO A 75 8.26 -7.05 6.96
CA PRO A 75 6.92 -6.66 6.52
C PRO A 75 6.79 -5.16 6.27
N ILE A 76 5.99 -4.78 5.27
CA ILE A 76 5.81 -3.36 4.92
C ILE A 76 4.80 -2.76 5.89
N SER A 77 5.26 -1.78 6.67
CA SER A 77 4.42 -1.02 7.60
C SER A 77 3.90 0.25 6.94
N THR A 78 2.61 0.56 7.13
CA THR A 78 1.96 1.79 6.65
C THR A 78 1.34 2.59 7.80
N PRO A 79 2.14 3.07 8.76
CA PRO A 79 1.64 3.59 10.04
C PRO A 79 0.66 4.78 9.90
N VAL A 80 0.87 5.68 8.94
CA VAL A 80 -0.02 6.84 8.74
C VAL A 80 -1.34 6.39 8.10
N LEU A 81 -1.27 5.57 7.06
CA LEU A 81 -2.43 5.03 6.38
C LEU A 81 -3.27 4.16 7.33
N ASP A 82 -2.64 3.27 8.10
CA ASP A 82 -3.34 2.36 9.01
C ASP A 82 -4.00 3.11 10.17
N ALA A 83 -3.33 4.12 10.73
CA ALA A 83 -3.87 4.89 11.85
C ALA A 83 -4.96 5.88 11.42
N PHE A 84 -4.81 6.54 10.27
CA PHE A 84 -5.60 7.73 9.95
C PHE A 84 -6.52 7.59 8.74
N TYR A 85 -6.42 6.53 7.92
CA TYR A 85 -7.25 6.40 6.72
C TYR A 85 -8.75 6.46 7.02
N ALA A 86 -9.21 5.82 8.09
CA ALA A 86 -10.63 5.83 8.47
C ALA A 86 -11.15 7.25 8.76
N GLU A 87 -10.34 8.12 9.36
CA GLU A 87 -10.72 9.50 9.68
C GLU A 87 -10.88 10.38 8.43
N VAL A 88 -10.15 10.06 7.36
CA VAL A 88 -10.09 10.90 6.14
C VAL A 88 -10.60 10.22 4.88
N ALA A 89 -11.04 8.96 4.95
CA ALA A 89 -11.55 8.19 3.81
C ALA A 89 -12.62 8.95 3.02
N VAL A 90 -13.54 9.61 3.73
CA VAL A 90 -14.62 10.42 3.14
C VAL A 90 -14.13 11.63 2.32
N SER A 91 -12.89 12.07 2.55
CA SER A 91 -12.27 13.20 1.82
C SER A 91 -11.51 12.78 0.55
N PHE A 92 -11.42 11.48 0.28
CA PHE A 92 -10.90 10.92 -0.96
C PHE A 92 -12.02 10.67 -1.97
N THR A 93 -11.71 10.69 -3.26
CA THR A 93 -12.68 10.27 -4.29
C THR A 93 -12.88 8.75 -4.28
N ASN A 94 -13.89 8.25 -5.00
CA ASN A 94 -14.16 6.82 -5.09
C ASN A 94 -12.97 6.06 -5.68
N GLU A 95 -12.33 6.65 -6.70
CA GLU A 95 -11.17 6.13 -7.43
C GLU A 95 -9.94 6.09 -6.52
N GLN A 96 -9.68 7.18 -5.78
CA GLN A 96 -8.60 7.24 -4.79
C GLN A 96 -8.77 6.15 -3.73
N ARG A 97 -9.99 5.97 -3.19
CA ARG A 97 -10.26 4.92 -2.20
C ARG A 97 -10.09 3.52 -2.79
N TYR A 98 -10.53 3.31 -4.03
CA TYR A 98 -10.34 2.03 -4.72
C TYR A 98 -8.85 1.70 -4.89
N ASN A 99 -8.06 2.64 -5.41
CA ASN A 99 -6.63 2.44 -5.65
C ASN A 99 -5.89 2.16 -4.33
N ILE A 100 -6.19 2.91 -3.26
CA ILE A 100 -5.63 2.67 -1.92
C ILE A 100 -5.98 1.28 -1.42
N ARG A 101 -7.22 0.81 -1.63
CA ARG A 101 -7.66 -0.51 -1.19
C ARG A 101 -6.89 -1.62 -1.90
N VAL A 102 -6.86 -1.59 -3.24
CA VAL A 102 -6.17 -2.61 -4.04
C VAL A 102 -4.67 -2.63 -3.71
N PHE A 103 -4.07 -1.45 -3.59
CA PHE A 103 -2.69 -1.31 -3.11
C PHE A 103 -2.47 -2.01 -1.77
N ARG A 104 -3.29 -1.71 -0.75
CA ARG A 104 -3.19 -2.32 0.58
C ARG A 104 -3.37 -3.84 0.54
N ASP A 105 -4.25 -4.36 -0.30
CA ASP A 105 -4.46 -5.80 -0.43
C ASP A 105 -3.18 -6.51 -0.91
N HIS A 106 -2.45 -5.92 -1.88
CA HIS A 106 -1.15 -6.43 -2.31
C HIS A 106 -0.06 -6.30 -1.25
N ILE A 107 0.00 -5.18 -0.52
CA ILE A 107 0.94 -4.98 0.60
C ILE A 107 0.72 -6.02 1.71
N ARG A 108 -0.54 -6.28 2.04
CA ARG A 108 -0.91 -7.28 3.04
C ARG A 108 -0.51 -8.68 2.58
N ALA A 109 -0.83 -9.04 1.33
CA ALA A 109 -0.45 -10.33 0.77
C ALA A 109 1.08 -10.52 0.76
N TYR A 110 1.84 -9.48 0.40
CA TYR A 110 3.30 -9.50 0.49
C TYR A 110 3.78 -9.75 1.92
N SER A 111 3.25 -8.99 2.88
CA SER A 111 3.66 -9.06 4.29
C SER A 111 3.36 -10.43 4.91
N CYS A 112 2.23 -11.05 4.59
CA CYS A 112 1.94 -12.42 5.02
C CYS A 112 2.95 -13.45 4.47
N ILE A 113 3.50 -13.23 3.27
CA ILE A 113 4.54 -14.11 2.71
C ILE A 113 5.88 -13.89 3.42
N VAL A 114 6.19 -12.65 3.81
CA VAL A 114 7.37 -12.35 4.63
C VAL A 114 7.27 -13.05 5.97
N GLU A 115 6.16 -12.90 6.67
CA GLU A 115 5.90 -13.56 7.97
C GLU A 115 6.02 -15.08 7.83
N TRP A 116 5.38 -15.66 6.82
CA TRP A 116 5.53 -17.08 6.50
C TRP A 116 7.01 -17.47 6.33
N ALA A 117 7.78 -16.68 5.60
CA ALA A 117 9.18 -16.99 5.31
C ALA A 117 10.09 -16.87 6.55
N GLU A 118 9.76 -15.97 7.49
CA GLU A 118 10.45 -15.85 8.79
C GLU A 118 10.12 -17.04 9.71
N GLU A 119 8.86 -17.48 9.74
CA GLU A 119 8.41 -18.63 10.53
C GLU A 119 8.94 -19.96 9.98
N MET A 120 9.15 -20.06 8.67
CA MET A 120 9.58 -21.28 7.97
C MET A 120 11.03 -21.70 8.28
N GLY A 121 11.78 -20.92 9.08
CA GLY A 121 13.09 -21.32 9.62
C GLY A 121 13.09 -22.65 10.39
N SER A 122 11.92 -23.28 10.59
CA SER A 122 11.72 -24.58 11.24
C SER A 122 11.81 -25.83 10.34
N GLY A 123 12.08 -25.71 9.02
CA GLY A 123 12.62 -26.81 8.21
C GLY A 123 11.65 -27.73 7.45
N ASP A 124 10.36 -27.41 7.38
CA ASP A 124 9.35 -28.32 6.79
C ASP A 124 9.06 -28.08 5.29
N ALA A 125 9.44 -26.94 4.70
CA ALA A 125 9.06 -26.60 3.33
C ALA A 125 10.03 -27.15 2.27
N THR A 126 9.47 -27.65 1.17
CA THR A 126 10.23 -28.09 0.00
C THR A 126 10.85 -26.92 -0.76
N GLN A 127 11.91 -27.17 -1.53
CA GLN A 127 12.52 -26.16 -2.40
C GLN A 127 11.49 -25.51 -3.35
N ASN A 128 10.58 -26.31 -3.92
CA ASN A 128 9.59 -25.80 -4.85
C ASN A 128 8.62 -24.83 -4.16
N GLU A 129 8.15 -25.16 -2.95
CA GLU A 129 7.27 -24.28 -2.16
C GLU A 129 7.95 -22.95 -1.86
N ILE A 130 9.24 -22.97 -1.50
CA ILE A 130 10.02 -21.76 -1.22
C ILE A 130 10.17 -20.93 -2.49
N VAL A 131 10.56 -21.52 -3.62
CA VAL A 131 10.68 -20.82 -4.91
C VAL A 131 9.34 -20.18 -5.31
N PHE A 132 8.22 -20.91 -5.17
CA PHE A 132 6.90 -20.39 -5.47
C PHE A 132 6.51 -19.23 -4.55
N LYS A 133 6.81 -19.32 -3.25
CA LYS A 133 6.51 -18.24 -2.29
C LYS A 133 7.36 -17.00 -2.52
N LEU A 134 8.65 -17.15 -2.83
CA LEU A 134 9.51 -16.04 -3.22
C LEU A 134 9.01 -15.36 -4.50
N PHE A 135 8.57 -16.15 -5.49
CA PHE A 135 7.98 -15.62 -6.72
C PHE A 135 6.62 -14.96 -6.47
N GLU A 136 5.83 -15.47 -5.54
CA GLU A 136 4.58 -14.86 -5.09
C GLU A 136 4.85 -13.50 -4.42
N ALA A 137 5.85 -13.41 -3.54
CA ALA A 137 6.27 -12.14 -2.93
C ALA A 137 6.70 -11.13 -4.00
N TYR A 138 7.49 -11.55 -4.99
CA TYR A 138 7.85 -10.71 -6.13
C TYR A 138 6.61 -10.19 -6.86
N LYS A 139 5.67 -11.08 -7.19
CA LYS A 139 4.41 -10.71 -7.83
C LYS A 139 3.64 -9.66 -7.03
N GLN A 140 3.42 -9.89 -5.73
CA GLN A 140 2.65 -8.95 -4.90
C GLN A 140 3.33 -7.58 -4.81
N ALA A 141 4.66 -7.54 -4.64
CA ALA A 141 5.41 -6.30 -4.63
C ALA A 141 5.36 -5.56 -5.98
N SER A 142 5.51 -6.26 -7.11
CA SER A 142 5.41 -5.65 -8.43
C SER A 142 4.02 -5.09 -8.71
N PHE A 143 2.94 -5.82 -8.37
CA PHE A 143 1.58 -5.31 -8.53
C PHE A 143 1.37 -4.06 -7.67
N ALA A 144 1.73 -4.10 -6.38
CA ALA A 144 1.65 -2.94 -5.50
C ALA A 144 2.41 -1.73 -6.06
N LEU A 145 3.63 -1.94 -6.58
CA LEU A 145 4.45 -0.89 -7.19
C LEU A 145 3.79 -0.28 -8.43
N VAL A 146 3.24 -1.11 -9.33
CA VAL A 146 2.55 -0.61 -10.52
C VAL A 146 1.30 0.19 -10.12
N TYR A 147 0.47 -0.33 -9.21
CA TYR A 147 -0.72 0.38 -8.75
C TYR A 147 -0.40 1.74 -8.15
N ILE A 148 0.58 1.81 -7.24
CA ILE A 148 0.92 3.08 -6.57
C ILE A 148 1.53 4.07 -7.55
N LYS A 149 2.40 3.60 -8.47
CA LYS A 149 3.04 4.45 -9.47
C LYS A 149 2.05 5.03 -10.46
N GLU A 150 1.16 4.20 -11.03
CA GLU A 150 0.14 4.67 -11.98
C GLU A 150 -0.88 5.58 -11.29
N ALA A 151 -1.32 5.23 -10.07
CA ALA A 151 -2.20 6.10 -9.29
C ALA A 151 -1.53 7.45 -8.99
N ASN A 152 -0.24 7.48 -8.62
CA ASN A 152 0.49 8.72 -8.33
C ASN A 152 0.59 9.64 -9.56
N LYS A 153 0.80 9.10 -10.77
CA LYS A 153 0.87 9.90 -12.01
C LYS A 153 -0.40 10.71 -12.27
N VAL A 154 -1.56 10.12 -12.02
CA VAL A 154 -2.88 10.74 -12.24
C VAL A 154 -3.48 11.38 -10.97
N GLY A 155 -2.71 11.45 -9.88
CA GLY A 155 -3.18 11.92 -8.58
C GLY A 155 -4.33 11.09 -7.98
N GLY A 156 -4.43 9.82 -8.38
CA GLY A 156 -5.46 8.86 -7.98
C GLY A 156 -6.86 9.18 -8.52
N ARG A 157 -6.97 10.08 -9.50
CA ARG A 157 -8.27 10.50 -10.07
C ARG A 157 -8.88 9.46 -11.01
N GLU A 158 -8.05 8.54 -11.51
CA GLU A 158 -8.49 7.45 -12.35
C GLU A 158 -8.37 6.13 -11.59
N LYS A 159 -9.35 5.26 -11.81
CA LYS A 159 -9.37 3.92 -11.24
C LYS A 159 -8.40 3.05 -12.03
N ILE A 160 -7.37 2.52 -11.38
CA ILE A 160 -6.45 1.58 -12.02
C ILE A 160 -7.08 0.19 -11.93
N THR A 161 -7.62 -0.31 -13.04
CA THR A 161 -8.27 -1.63 -13.14
C THR A 161 -7.31 -2.66 -13.70
N ASP A 162 -7.71 -3.94 -13.62
CA ASP A 162 -6.84 -5.06 -14.02
C ASP A 162 -6.42 -5.01 -15.48
N ASP A 163 -7.21 -4.40 -16.36
CA ASP A 163 -6.95 -4.19 -17.79
C ASP A 163 -6.01 -3.01 -18.10
N HIS A 164 -5.42 -2.37 -17.08
CA HIS A 164 -4.49 -1.28 -17.28
C HIS A 164 -3.20 -1.77 -18.00
N GLU A 165 -2.75 -1.04 -19.02
CA GLU A 165 -1.62 -1.44 -19.89
C GLU A 165 -0.35 -1.79 -19.09
N SER A 166 -0.02 -1.02 -18.05
CA SER A 166 1.12 -1.32 -17.17
C SER A 166 1.01 -2.67 -16.43
N LEU A 167 -0.20 -3.11 -16.10
CA LEU A 167 -0.45 -4.41 -15.46
C LEU A 167 -0.37 -5.55 -16.48
N ASP A 168 -0.80 -5.32 -17.73
CA ASP A 168 -0.63 -6.30 -18.79
C ASP A 168 0.84 -6.55 -19.10
N LYS A 169 1.64 -5.48 -19.18
CA LYS A 169 3.11 -5.58 -19.30
C LYS A 169 3.73 -6.36 -18.15
N LEU A 170 3.26 -6.12 -16.92
CA LEU A 170 3.72 -6.89 -15.76
C LEU A 170 3.37 -8.37 -15.92
N ARG A 171 2.13 -8.72 -16.30
CA ARG A 171 1.71 -10.12 -16.49
C ARG A 171 2.52 -10.83 -17.56
N GLU A 172 2.84 -10.19 -18.67
CA GLU A 172 3.71 -10.76 -19.70
C GLU A 172 5.12 -11.01 -19.14
N SER A 173 5.69 -10.06 -18.39
CA SER A 173 6.99 -10.27 -17.74
C SER A 173 6.99 -11.45 -16.76
N LEU A 174 5.88 -11.69 -16.05
CA LEU A 174 5.74 -12.83 -15.12
C LEU A 174 5.71 -14.17 -15.87
N LYS A 175 5.03 -14.23 -17.03
CA LYS A 175 5.01 -15.42 -17.90
C LYS A 175 6.41 -15.77 -18.41
N GLU A 176 7.21 -14.77 -18.78
CA GLU A 176 8.60 -14.97 -19.23
C GLU A 176 9.56 -15.41 -18.11
N LEU A 177 9.28 -15.01 -16.86
CA LEU A 177 10.12 -15.33 -15.71
C LEU A 177 9.84 -16.72 -15.12
N THR A 178 8.59 -17.20 -15.19
CA THR A 178 8.17 -18.47 -14.59
C THR A 178 9.04 -19.68 -15.03
N PRO A 179 9.41 -19.84 -16.31
CA PRO A 179 10.27 -20.94 -16.75
C PRO A 179 11.72 -20.88 -16.24
N LYS A 180 12.17 -19.74 -15.69
CA LYS A 180 13.55 -19.53 -15.20
C LYS A 180 13.72 -19.92 -13.73
N LEU A 181 12.62 -20.22 -13.04
CA LEU A 181 12.61 -20.59 -11.63
C LEU A 181 13.26 -21.98 -11.42
N ALA A 182 13.96 -22.15 -10.30
CA ALA A 182 14.69 -23.39 -9.95
C ALA A 182 13.76 -24.52 -9.45
N LEU A 183 12.76 -24.88 -10.26
CA LEU A 183 11.79 -25.90 -9.90
C LEU A 183 12.40 -27.31 -10.10
N LYS A 184 12.38 -28.13 -9.06
CA LYS A 184 12.68 -29.57 -9.18
C LYS A 184 11.46 -30.30 -9.73
N LYS A 185 11.67 -31.24 -10.66
CA LYS A 185 10.60 -32.17 -11.06
C LYS A 185 10.20 -33.02 -9.85
N SER A 186 8.91 -33.02 -9.53
CA SER A 186 8.29 -33.87 -8.53
C SER A 186 8.42 -35.34 -8.90
#